data_AF-A0A9X3CYA4-F1
#
_entry.id   AF-A0A9X3CYA4-F1
#
_cell.length_a   1.000
_cell.length_b   1.000
_cell.length_c   1.000
_cell.angle_alpha   90.00
_cell.angle_beta   90.00
_cell.angle_gamma   90.00
#
_symmetry.space_group_name_H-M   'P 1'
#
loop_
_entity.id
_entity.type
_entity.pdbx_description
1 polymer ?
#
loop_
_entity_poly.entity_id
_entity_poly.type
_entity_poly.pdbx_seq_one_letter_code
_entity_poly.pdbx_strand_id
1 'polypeptide(L)'
;MDRAKETAEFIGEPNMLAHVKMKEGFILLSSGLFMEAIDTLKNVPVSSLMEKDIYDYYFTQARLYYDLADYNNDQRFHIKYIQKGNFFIEQALKQVDSSSADFYAAEGLKRMKQHDWKKAKTSFYQLIHHFELSPEDFAVAASSLSFVLSQLGNSSDALKYLTLAAISDIRSATKENVALRNLASELYALGEIKRANEYVHQALEDATFYNARHRKFEISTILPIIERAQLFKVEQKNASLKKTVTVLAVLAVTVIIFLFIIYKQLKEKNKARQILSEYNRKLQEMNRYLEEADAIKQDYITYFLRTTSQLFSKIGHFQASTVQKIKTKQPEEVLNVVKQYSIQKERNEVFRQFDEVFLKLFPTFIEEFDRLFPKEKQKNIKSNELLSKEHRIFALYRLGIQDSQHVAEFMDLSVSTIYTYKARLKSTAIDKDNFEKDIMKIRS
;
A
#
# COMPACT_ATOMS: atom_id res chain seq x y z
N MET A 1 -2.84 -1.20 64.80
CA MET A 1 -2.02 -0.98 66.01
C MET A 1 -2.88 -0.48 67.15
N ASP A 2 -3.66 0.59 66.93
CA ASP A 2 -4.52 1.20 67.95
C ASP A 2 -5.43 0.20 68.69
N ARG A 3 -6.11 -0.70 67.96
CA ARG A 3 -6.90 -1.78 68.58
C ARG A 3 -6.10 -2.70 69.50
N ALA A 4 -4.85 -3.00 69.16
CA ALA A 4 -3.99 -3.86 69.99
C ALA A 4 -3.57 -3.13 71.27
N LYS A 5 -3.37 -1.81 71.19
CA LYS A 5 -3.07 -0.94 72.34
C LYS A 5 -4.28 -0.80 73.27
N GLU A 6 -5.45 -0.50 72.73
CA GLU A 6 -6.71 -0.47 73.50
C GLU A 6 -6.97 -1.81 74.20
N THR A 7 -6.72 -2.91 73.51
CA THR A 7 -6.89 -4.26 74.08
C THR A 7 -5.87 -4.54 75.19
N ALA A 8 -4.60 -4.17 75.00
CA ALA A 8 -3.57 -4.36 76.02
C ALA A 8 -3.81 -3.47 77.26
N GLU A 9 -4.28 -2.23 77.06
CA GLU A 9 -4.67 -1.32 78.13
C GLU A 9 -5.89 -1.82 78.89
N PHE A 10 -6.88 -2.39 78.19
CA PHE A 10 -8.04 -3.01 78.80
C PHE A 10 -7.69 -4.26 79.62
N ILE A 11 -6.81 -5.12 79.10
CA ILE A 11 -6.35 -6.33 79.80
C ILE A 11 -5.47 -5.98 81.01
N GLY A 12 -4.65 -4.93 80.92
CA GLY A 12 -3.84 -4.41 82.04
C GLY A 12 -2.59 -5.23 82.36
N GLU A 13 -2.28 -6.26 81.57
CA GLU A 13 -1.09 -7.11 81.75
C GLU A 13 0.20 -6.35 81.37
N PRO A 14 1.14 -6.13 82.31
CA PRO A 14 2.35 -5.33 82.06
C PRO A 14 3.19 -5.81 80.87
N ASN A 15 3.27 -7.12 80.68
CA ASN A 15 4.06 -7.73 79.61
C ASN A 15 3.44 -7.46 78.23
N MET A 16 2.11 -7.50 78.13
CA MET A 16 1.39 -7.22 76.89
C MET A 16 1.52 -5.75 76.52
N LEU A 17 1.41 -4.85 77.50
CA LEU A 17 1.63 -3.41 77.30
C LEU A 17 3.06 -3.10 76.85
N ALA A 18 4.06 -3.75 77.44
CA ALA A 18 5.46 -3.59 77.06
C ALA A 18 5.71 -4.07 75.61
N HIS A 19 5.17 -5.24 75.25
CA HIS A 19 5.28 -5.80 73.90
C HIS A 19 4.60 -4.92 72.85
N VAL A 20 3.38 -4.44 73.13
CA VAL A 20 2.66 -3.54 72.21
C VAL A 20 3.42 -2.22 72.02
N LYS A 21 3.94 -1.60 73.08
CA LYS A 21 4.77 -0.39 72.95
C LYS A 21 6.04 -0.62 72.13
N MET A 22 6.69 -1.78 72.29
CA MET A 22 7.84 -2.15 71.47
C MET A 22 7.47 -2.23 69.98
N LYS A 23 6.36 -2.89 69.64
CA LYS A 23 5.86 -2.96 68.25
C LYS A 23 5.42 -1.59 67.72
N GLU A 24 4.91 -0.70 68.57
CA GLU A 24 4.55 0.68 68.21
C GLU A 24 5.80 1.46 67.81
N GLY A 25 6.85 1.34 68.61
CA GLY A 25 8.16 1.92 68.31
C GLY A 25 8.73 1.44 66.97
N PHE A 26 8.61 0.14 66.67
CA PHE A 26 9.01 -0.41 65.38
C PHE A 26 8.22 0.20 64.20
N ILE A 27 6.89 0.30 64.31
CA ILE A 27 6.06 0.89 63.25
C ILE A 27 6.41 2.38 63.01
N LEU A 28 6.62 3.13 64.09
CA LEU A 28 7.04 4.54 64.02
C LEU A 28 8.40 4.67 63.34
N LEU A 29 9.37 3.84 63.73
CA LEU A 29 10.68 3.74 63.09
C LEU A 29 10.56 3.46 61.59
N SER A 30 9.86 2.39 61.20
CA SER A 30 9.65 2.02 59.79
C SER A 30 8.90 3.09 59.00
N SER A 31 8.15 3.98 59.65
CA SER A 31 7.50 5.13 59.00
C SER A 31 8.43 6.34 58.83
N GLY A 32 9.58 6.34 59.50
CA GLY A 32 10.54 7.46 59.59
C GLY A 32 10.20 8.50 60.67
N LEU A 33 9.30 8.17 61.60
CA LEU A 33 8.97 9.00 62.76
C LEU A 33 9.96 8.72 63.89
N PHE A 34 11.23 9.03 63.64
CA PHE A 34 12.34 8.60 64.50
C PHE A 34 12.26 9.19 65.91
N MET A 35 11.80 10.42 66.08
CA MET A 35 11.70 11.04 67.41
C MET A 35 10.58 10.39 68.23
N GLU A 36 9.41 10.19 67.62
CA GLU A 36 8.28 9.50 68.22
C GLU A 36 8.63 8.04 68.55
N ALA A 37 9.40 7.37 67.69
CA ALA A 37 9.92 6.03 67.95
C ALA A 37 10.88 6.00 69.15
N ILE A 38 11.80 6.97 69.26
CA ILE A 38 12.70 7.12 70.41
C ILE A 38 11.90 7.30 71.69
N ASP A 39 10.93 8.22 71.70
CA ASP A 39 10.11 8.51 72.87
C ASP A 39 9.25 7.30 73.28
N THR A 40 8.70 6.59 72.30
CA THR A 40 7.91 5.37 72.54
C THR A 40 8.75 4.25 73.13
N LEU A 41 9.91 3.95 72.52
CA LEU A 41 10.77 2.85 72.94
C LEU A 41 11.47 3.13 74.26
N LYS A 42 11.83 4.39 74.55
CA LYS A 42 12.41 4.78 75.84
C LYS A 42 11.48 4.50 77.03
N ASN A 43 10.16 4.51 76.79
CA ASN A 43 9.13 4.32 77.82
C ASN A 43 8.59 2.87 77.87
N VAL A 44 9.29 1.92 77.25
CA VAL A 44 9.01 0.49 77.41
C VAL A 44 9.56 0.02 78.77
N PRO A 45 8.73 -0.54 79.66
CA PRO A 45 9.20 -1.08 80.93
C PRO A 45 9.94 -2.40 80.67
N VAL A 46 11.25 -2.33 80.45
CA VAL A 46 12.10 -3.49 80.11
C VAL A 46 11.99 -4.62 81.13
N SER A 47 11.80 -4.29 82.42
CA SER A 47 11.59 -5.27 83.50
C SER A 47 10.30 -6.08 83.37
N SER A 48 9.35 -5.63 82.56
CA SER A 48 8.09 -6.32 82.28
C SER A 48 8.11 -7.05 80.93
N LEU A 49 9.23 -7.03 80.18
CA LEU A 49 9.32 -7.81 78.96
C LEU A 49 9.51 -9.30 79.29
N MET A 50 8.94 -10.17 78.47
CA MET A 50 9.32 -11.59 78.50
C MET A 50 10.77 -11.70 78.04
N GLU A 51 11.50 -12.71 78.52
CA GLU A 51 12.92 -12.93 78.18
C GLU A 51 13.17 -12.91 76.66
N LYS A 52 12.27 -13.52 75.88
CA LYS A 52 12.30 -13.51 74.41
C LYS A 52 12.14 -12.12 73.78
N ASP A 53 11.45 -11.19 74.42
CA ASP A 53 11.21 -9.84 73.88
C ASP A 53 12.35 -8.88 74.24
N ILE A 54 13.25 -9.24 75.16
CA ILE A 54 14.37 -8.38 75.57
C ILE A 54 15.37 -8.23 74.41
N TYR A 55 15.64 -9.31 73.66
CA TYR A 55 16.43 -9.25 72.44
C TYR A 55 15.80 -8.29 71.43
N ASP A 56 14.53 -8.51 71.08
CA ASP A 56 13.78 -7.72 70.10
C ASP A 56 13.78 -6.23 70.46
N TYR A 57 13.63 -5.91 71.74
CA TYR A 57 13.66 -4.54 72.22
C TYR A 57 15.01 -3.87 71.95
N TYR A 58 16.11 -4.51 72.33
CA TYR A 58 17.45 -3.96 72.11
C TYR A 58 17.83 -3.95 70.63
N PHE A 59 17.44 -4.97 69.87
CA PHE A 59 17.65 -5.00 68.43
C PHE A 59 16.87 -3.87 67.72
N THR A 60 15.62 -3.62 68.11
CA THR A 60 14.80 -2.51 67.59
C THR A 60 15.41 -1.15 67.94
N GLN A 61 15.89 -0.97 69.17
CA GLN A 61 16.63 0.24 69.57
C GLN A 61 17.91 0.43 68.73
N ALA A 62 18.65 -0.66 68.48
CA ALA A 62 19.85 -0.59 67.64
C ALA A 62 19.52 -0.16 66.21
N ARG A 63 18.53 -0.80 65.60
CA ARG A 63 18.03 -0.46 64.26
C ARG A 63 17.55 0.98 64.20
N LEU A 64 16.79 1.45 65.19
CA LEU A 64 16.32 2.84 65.27
C LEU A 64 17.46 3.85 65.14
N TYR A 65 18.53 3.68 65.91
CA TYR A 65 19.66 4.59 65.85
C TYR A 65 20.50 4.42 64.58
N TYR A 66 20.60 3.22 64.04
CA TYR A 66 21.28 2.99 62.76
C TYR A 66 20.52 3.59 61.57
N ASP A 67 19.21 3.48 61.53
CA ASP A 67 18.37 4.04 60.46
C ASP A 67 18.32 5.58 60.60
N LEU A 68 18.30 6.10 61.83
CA LEU A 68 18.44 7.53 62.09
C LEU A 68 19.81 8.08 61.66
N ALA A 69 20.88 7.28 61.79
CA ALA A 69 22.22 7.64 61.31
C ALA A 69 22.28 7.70 59.77
N ASP A 70 21.60 6.80 59.08
CA ASP A 70 21.51 6.79 57.61
C ASP A 70 20.63 7.94 57.11
N TYR A 71 19.52 8.20 57.79
CA TYR A 71 18.61 9.31 57.48
C TYR A 71 19.27 10.67 57.71
N ASN A 72 19.98 10.83 58.82
CA ASN A 72 20.68 12.07 59.17
C ASN A 72 22.13 12.03 58.68
N ASN A 73 22.32 12.38 57.41
CA ASN A 73 23.62 12.41 56.73
C ASN A 73 24.55 13.56 57.19
N ASP A 74 24.29 14.20 58.34
CA ASP A 74 25.19 15.18 58.95
C ASP A 74 26.23 14.47 59.82
N GLN A 75 27.50 14.61 59.45
CA GLN A 75 28.63 13.94 60.09
C GLN A 75 28.70 14.16 61.62
N ARG A 76 28.21 15.31 62.12
CA ARG A 76 28.23 15.65 63.56
C ARG A 76 27.27 14.79 64.38
N PHE A 77 26.15 14.38 63.77
CA PHE A 77 25.11 13.59 64.44
C PHE A 77 25.22 12.10 64.12
N HIS A 78 25.61 11.77 62.88
CA HIS A 78 25.78 10.40 62.39
C HIS A 78 26.60 9.54 63.37
N ILE A 79 27.79 10.01 63.78
CA ILE A 79 28.68 9.26 64.69
C ILE A 79 28.00 8.95 66.03
N LYS A 80 27.26 9.92 66.59
CA LYS A 80 26.57 9.74 67.88
C LYS A 80 25.47 8.69 67.78
N TYR A 81 24.75 8.65 66.65
CA TYR A 81 23.70 7.66 66.43
C TYR A 81 24.29 6.27 66.19
N ILE A 82 25.37 6.14 65.41
CA ILE A 82 26.10 4.86 65.27
C ILE A 82 26.59 4.35 66.63
N GLN A 83 27.13 5.21 67.49
CA GLN A 83 27.56 4.83 68.84
C GLN A 83 26.40 4.31 69.71
N LYS A 84 25.24 4.97 69.67
CA LYS A 84 24.04 4.50 70.38
C LYS A 84 23.54 3.17 69.80
N GLY A 85 23.52 3.01 68.49
CA GLY A 85 23.17 1.75 67.83
C GLY A 85 24.10 0.61 68.25
N ASN A 86 25.41 0.86 68.28
CA ASN A 86 26.41 -0.10 68.76
C ASN A 86 26.21 -0.48 70.23
N PHE A 87 25.85 0.47 71.09
CA PHE A 87 25.54 0.17 72.47
C PHE A 87 24.35 -0.80 72.59
N PHE A 88 23.25 -0.52 71.88
CA PHE A 88 22.06 -1.36 71.96
C PHE A 88 22.23 -2.73 71.29
N ILE A 89 22.92 -2.81 70.15
CA ILE A 89 23.18 -4.10 69.50
C ILE A 89 24.06 -5.00 70.37
N GLU A 90 24.97 -4.41 71.16
CA GLU A 90 25.75 -5.15 72.15
C GLU A 90 24.93 -5.64 73.33
N GLN A 91 23.85 -4.93 73.73
CA GLN A 91 22.92 -5.46 74.73
C GLN A 91 22.09 -6.61 74.15
N ALA A 92 21.64 -6.50 72.90
CA ALA A 92 20.90 -7.57 72.21
C ALA A 92 21.74 -8.85 72.11
N LEU A 93 23.00 -8.73 71.68
CA LEU A 93 23.94 -9.86 71.56
C LEU A 93 24.20 -10.59 72.89
N LYS A 94 24.03 -9.93 74.05
CA LYS A 94 24.17 -10.57 75.37
C LYS A 94 22.96 -11.42 75.76
N GLN A 95 21.81 -11.25 75.10
CA GLN A 95 20.57 -11.97 75.42
C GLN A 95 20.45 -13.30 74.66
N VAL A 96 21.36 -13.59 73.72
CA VAL A 96 21.21 -14.71 72.78
C VAL A 96 22.50 -15.52 72.68
N ASP A 97 22.35 -16.82 72.44
CA ASP A 97 23.47 -17.73 72.21
C ASP A 97 24.18 -17.43 70.90
N SER A 98 25.51 -17.58 70.86
CA SER A 98 26.34 -17.32 69.67
C SER A 98 26.07 -18.22 68.46
N SER A 99 25.21 -19.23 68.61
CA SER A 99 24.76 -20.14 67.56
C SER A 99 23.31 -19.92 67.12
N SER A 100 22.63 -18.88 67.63
CA SER A 100 21.24 -18.56 67.29
C SER A 100 21.11 -17.73 66.01
N ALA A 101 19.93 -17.78 65.37
CA ALA A 101 19.61 -16.90 64.24
C ALA A 101 19.72 -15.42 64.64
N ASP A 102 19.17 -15.06 65.80
CA ASP A 102 19.19 -13.72 66.38
C ASP A 102 20.61 -13.18 66.56
N PHE A 103 21.56 -14.03 66.95
CA PHE A 103 22.97 -13.66 67.02
C PHE A 103 23.52 -13.27 65.64
N TYR A 104 23.30 -14.10 64.61
CA TYR A 104 23.79 -13.81 63.27
C TYR A 104 23.13 -12.57 62.64
N ALA A 105 21.85 -12.32 62.93
CA ALA A 105 21.15 -11.10 62.52
C ALA A 105 21.78 -9.85 63.18
N ALA A 106 21.96 -9.88 64.50
CA ALA A 106 22.53 -8.76 65.25
C ALA A 106 24.01 -8.51 64.92
N GLU A 107 24.81 -9.57 64.81
CA GLU A 107 26.22 -9.47 64.44
C GLU A 107 26.37 -9.00 62.99
N GLY A 108 25.54 -9.49 62.07
CA GLY A 108 25.51 -9.03 60.68
C GLY A 108 25.25 -7.53 60.57
N LEU A 109 24.21 -7.04 61.25
CA LEU A 109 23.85 -5.62 61.29
C LEU A 109 24.97 -4.76 61.91
N LYS A 110 25.54 -5.20 63.04
CA LYS A 110 26.68 -4.53 63.69
C LYS A 110 27.87 -4.41 62.74
N ARG A 111 28.27 -5.51 62.11
CA ARG A 111 29.43 -5.54 61.19
C ARG A 111 29.19 -4.71 59.95
N MET A 112 27.97 -4.72 59.41
CA MET A 112 27.56 -3.89 58.28
C MET A 112 27.74 -2.40 58.62
N LYS A 113 27.29 -1.96 59.80
CA LYS A 113 27.41 -0.56 60.25
C LYS A 113 28.83 -0.17 60.64
N GLN A 114 29.70 -1.13 60.94
CA GLN A 114 31.14 -0.94 61.10
C GLN A 114 31.92 -0.96 59.78
N HIS A 115 31.23 -1.16 58.64
CA HIS A 115 31.83 -1.36 57.33
C HIS A 115 32.77 -2.59 57.25
N ASP A 116 32.63 -3.56 58.15
CA ASP A 116 33.31 -4.85 58.08
C ASP A 116 32.52 -5.79 57.16
N TRP A 117 32.53 -5.47 55.86
CA TRP A 117 31.73 -6.13 54.83
C TRP A 117 31.97 -7.64 54.77
N LYS A 118 33.20 -8.09 55.01
CA LYS A 118 33.55 -9.51 54.99
C LYS A 118 32.84 -10.27 56.13
N LYS A 119 32.90 -9.76 57.36
CA LYS A 119 32.21 -10.41 58.49
C LYS A 119 30.70 -10.26 58.38
N ALA A 120 30.19 -9.11 57.95
CA ALA A 120 28.76 -8.90 57.72
C ALA A 120 28.20 -9.92 56.72
N LYS A 121 28.91 -10.13 55.59
CA LYS A 121 28.56 -11.15 54.60
C LYS A 121 28.49 -12.52 55.25
N THR A 122 29.51 -12.91 56.01
CA THR A 122 29.55 -14.23 56.67
C THR A 122 28.35 -14.39 57.60
N SER A 123 28.04 -13.40 58.44
CA SER A 123 26.92 -13.48 59.38
C SER A 123 25.57 -13.61 58.67
N PHE A 124 25.28 -12.74 57.68
CA PHE A 124 24.01 -12.84 56.93
C PHE A 124 23.91 -14.10 56.08
N TYR A 125 25.04 -14.59 55.54
CA TYR A 125 25.05 -15.86 54.81
C TYR A 125 24.76 -17.04 55.74
N GLN A 126 25.35 -17.06 56.94
CA GLN A 126 25.03 -18.10 57.94
C GLN A 126 23.55 -18.04 58.32
N LEU A 127 23.03 -16.85 58.58
CA LEU A 127 21.61 -16.62 58.92
C LEU A 127 20.67 -17.19 57.85
N ILE A 128 20.89 -16.86 56.58
CA ILE A 128 19.99 -17.22 55.48
C ILE A 128 20.05 -18.72 55.13
N HIS A 129 21.23 -19.35 55.24
CA HIS A 129 21.43 -20.72 54.72
C HIS A 129 21.33 -21.82 55.78
N HIS A 130 21.36 -21.48 57.07
CA HIS A 130 21.36 -22.47 58.16
C HIS A 130 20.19 -22.34 59.13
N PHE A 131 19.32 -21.34 58.96
CA PHE A 131 18.14 -21.14 59.80
C PHE A 131 16.88 -20.99 58.94
N GLU A 132 15.76 -21.49 59.47
CA GLU A 132 14.45 -21.21 58.92
C GLU A 132 13.96 -19.86 59.41
N LEU A 133 13.82 -18.90 58.49
CA LEU A 133 13.42 -17.53 58.78
C LEU A 133 11.96 -17.30 58.40
N SER A 134 11.30 -16.41 59.15
CA SER A 134 10.04 -15.82 58.69
C SER A 134 10.25 -15.10 57.34
N PRO A 135 9.22 -14.97 56.50
CA PRO A 135 9.31 -14.19 55.27
C PRO A 135 9.84 -12.76 55.48
N GLU A 136 9.46 -12.13 56.59
CA GLU A 136 9.88 -10.79 56.98
C GLU A 136 11.39 -10.75 57.32
N ASP A 137 11.86 -11.67 58.17
CA ASP A 137 13.26 -11.74 58.58
C ASP A 137 14.18 -12.13 57.41
N PHE A 138 13.69 -13.04 56.56
CA PHE A 138 14.39 -13.41 55.33
C PHE A 138 14.53 -12.20 54.39
N ALA A 139 13.48 -11.38 54.23
CA ALA A 139 13.53 -10.20 53.38
C ALA A 139 14.59 -9.21 53.86
N VAL A 140 14.64 -8.93 55.17
CA VAL A 140 15.62 -8.03 55.79
C VAL A 140 17.04 -8.58 55.64
N ALA A 141 17.25 -9.87 55.95
CA ALA A 141 18.56 -10.51 55.85
C ALA A 141 19.06 -10.54 54.40
N ALA A 142 18.21 -10.91 53.44
CA ALA A 142 18.55 -10.96 52.03
C ALA A 142 18.84 -9.57 51.44
N SER A 143 18.07 -8.55 51.83
CA SER A 143 18.32 -7.16 51.44
C SER A 143 19.66 -6.66 51.99
N SER A 144 19.97 -6.97 53.25
CA SER A 144 21.24 -6.60 53.89
C SER A 144 22.43 -7.34 53.27
N LEU A 145 22.29 -8.65 53.00
CA LEU A 145 23.32 -9.42 52.29
C LEU A 145 23.54 -8.88 50.87
N SER A 146 22.47 -8.51 50.17
CA SER A 146 22.56 -7.87 48.84
C SER A 146 23.38 -6.58 48.90
N PHE A 147 23.08 -5.69 49.84
CA PHE A 147 23.83 -4.45 50.03
C PHE A 147 25.32 -4.74 50.29
N VAL A 148 25.62 -5.66 51.22
CA VAL A 148 27.00 -6.05 51.55
C VAL A 148 27.73 -6.65 50.34
N LEU A 149 27.06 -7.49 49.55
CA LEU A 149 27.64 -8.07 48.33
C LEU A 149 27.93 -6.99 47.27
N SER A 150 27.06 -5.99 47.16
CA SER A 150 27.29 -4.83 46.28
C SER A 150 28.53 -4.04 46.72
N GLN A 151 28.69 -3.78 48.03
CA GLN A 151 29.91 -3.14 48.59
C GLN A 151 31.20 -3.96 48.34
N LEU A 152 31.08 -5.28 48.21
CA LEU A 152 32.19 -6.18 47.88
C LEU A 152 32.42 -6.34 46.35
N GLY A 153 31.64 -5.65 45.51
CA GLY A 153 31.75 -5.73 44.05
C GLY A 153 31.13 -6.99 43.42
N ASN A 154 30.35 -7.77 44.17
CA ASN A 154 29.67 -8.96 43.67
C ASN A 154 28.24 -8.65 43.21
N SER A 155 28.13 -7.92 42.10
CA SER A 155 26.84 -7.38 41.61
C SER A 155 25.81 -8.46 41.23
N SER A 156 26.25 -9.61 40.71
CA SER A 156 25.34 -10.70 40.33
C SER A 156 24.63 -11.30 41.55
N ASP A 157 25.39 -11.66 42.59
CA ASP A 157 24.80 -12.21 43.80
C ASP A 157 24.00 -11.13 44.55
N ALA A 158 24.47 -9.88 44.54
CA ALA A 158 23.73 -8.76 45.11
C ALA A 158 22.33 -8.64 44.48
N LEU A 159 22.24 -8.65 43.15
CA LEU A 159 20.95 -8.59 42.44
C LEU A 159 20.05 -9.80 42.75
N LYS A 160 20.64 -11.00 42.84
CA LYS A 160 19.92 -12.22 43.21
C LYS A 160 19.27 -12.09 44.59
N TYR A 161 20.04 -11.74 45.62
CA TYR A 161 19.49 -11.60 46.97
C TYR A 161 18.52 -10.41 47.10
N LEU A 162 18.73 -9.33 46.35
CA LEU A 162 17.80 -8.22 46.30
C LEU A 162 16.44 -8.63 45.72
N THR A 163 16.48 -9.44 44.66
CA THR A 163 15.28 -9.98 44.02
C THR A 163 14.54 -10.93 44.98
N LEU A 164 15.27 -11.79 45.70
CA LEU A 164 14.69 -12.67 46.72
C LEU A 164 14.05 -11.88 47.87
N ALA A 165 14.69 -10.79 48.31
CA ALA A 165 14.14 -9.90 49.31
C ALA A 165 12.82 -9.26 48.82
N ALA A 166 12.80 -8.69 47.62
CA ALA A 166 11.60 -8.09 47.04
C ALA A 166 10.45 -9.10 46.87
N ILE A 167 10.75 -10.35 46.47
CA ILE A 167 9.74 -11.42 46.40
C ILE A 167 9.18 -11.74 47.79
N SER A 168 10.05 -11.81 48.80
CA SER A 168 9.63 -12.09 50.18
C SER A 168 8.78 -10.97 50.77
N ASP A 169 9.14 -9.71 50.54
CA ASP A 169 8.35 -8.53 50.93
C ASP A 169 6.94 -8.56 50.29
N ILE A 170 6.85 -8.89 49.00
CA ILE A 170 5.56 -9.00 48.30
C ILE A 170 4.72 -10.15 48.88
N ARG A 171 5.33 -11.32 49.14
CA ARG A 171 4.62 -12.49 49.67
C ARG A 171 4.12 -12.30 51.11
N SER A 172 4.87 -11.59 51.92
CA SER A 172 4.51 -11.23 53.31
C SER A 172 3.59 -10.02 53.41
N ALA A 173 3.26 -9.38 52.28
CA ALA A 173 2.57 -8.10 52.25
C ALA A 173 3.28 -7.00 53.06
N THR A 174 4.61 -7.10 53.20
CA THR A 174 5.44 -6.13 53.91
C THR A 174 5.62 -4.88 53.05
N LYS A 175 4.99 -3.77 53.48
CA LYS A 175 5.02 -2.48 52.78
C LYS A 175 6.21 -1.60 53.17
N GLU A 176 7.19 -2.17 53.88
CA GLU A 176 8.49 -1.53 54.13
C GLU A 176 9.28 -1.34 52.80
N ASN A 177 9.14 -2.31 51.89
CA ASN A 177 9.56 -2.37 50.48
C ASN A 177 10.78 -1.54 50.00
N VAL A 178 11.85 -1.53 50.80
CA VAL A 178 13.17 -0.98 50.43
C VAL A 178 13.78 -1.78 49.28
N ALA A 179 13.56 -3.10 49.26
CA ALA A 179 14.12 -4.01 48.27
C ALA A 179 13.64 -3.71 46.85
N LEU A 180 12.33 -3.47 46.64
CA LEU A 180 11.79 -3.21 45.30
C LEU A 180 12.27 -1.88 44.72
N ARG A 181 12.41 -0.84 45.54
CA ARG A 181 13.02 0.43 45.12
C ARG A 181 14.46 0.22 44.67
N ASN A 182 15.28 -0.43 45.50
CA ASN A 182 16.67 -0.68 45.15
C ASN A 182 16.78 -1.56 43.90
N LEU A 183 15.89 -2.54 43.74
CA LEU A 183 15.81 -3.38 42.54
C LEU A 183 15.46 -2.55 41.30
N ALA A 184 14.58 -1.55 41.42
CA ALA A 184 14.29 -0.62 40.33
C ALA A 184 15.54 0.17 39.92
N SER A 185 16.34 0.63 40.88
CA SER A 185 17.63 1.31 40.61
C SER A 185 18.62 0.42 39.87
N GLU A 186 18.77 -0.83 40.30
CA GLU A 186 19.67 -1.80 39.67
C GLU A 186 19.21 -2.15 38.24
N LEU A 187 17.90 -2.38 38.06
CA LEU A 187 17.33 -2.65 36.73
C LEU A 187 17.48 -1.46 35.79
N TYR A 188 17.36 -0.24 36.31
CA TYR A 188 17.64 0.96 35.53
C TYR A 188 19.11 0.99 35.07
N ALA A 189 20.05 0.71 35.96
CA ALA A 189 21.48 0.65 35.63
C ALA A 189 21.81 -0.45 34.60
N LEU A 190 21.06 -1.56 34.61
CA LEU A 190 21.15 -2.64 33.62
C LEU A 190 20.46 -2.33 32.28
N GLY A 191 19.74 -1.20 32.17
CA GLY A 191 19.00 -0.82 30.96
C GLY A 191 17.60 -1.47 30.84
N GLU A 192 17.14 -2.16 31.88
CA GLU A 192 15.80 -2.75 32.00
C GLU A 192 14.74 -1.70 32.39
N ILE A 193 14.68 -0.62 31.62
CA ILE A 193 13.94 0.62 31.93
C ILE A 193 12.46 0.36 32.22
N LYS A 194 11.81 -0.54 31.46
CA LYS A 194 10.37 -0.83 31.64
C LYS A 194 10.10 -1.42 33.02
N ARG A 195 10.88 -2.44 33.42
CA ARG A 195 10.73 -3.09 34.72
C ARG A 195 11.14 -2.16 35.86
N ALA A 196 12.22 -1.39 35.66
CA ALA A 196 12.60 -0.35 36.61
C ALA A 196 11.46 0.63 36.85
N ASN A 197 10.78 1.08 35.80
CA ASN A 197 9.64 1.98 35.89
C ASN A 197 8.45 1.35 36.63
N GLU A 198 8.10 0.11 36.30
CA GLU A 198 7.04 -0.63 36.99
C GLU A 198 7.34 -0.79 38.49
N TYR A 199 8.58 -1.14 38.84
CA TYR A 199 8.97 -1.41 40.22
C TYR A 199 9.07 -0.15 41.07
N VAL A 200 9.58 0.96 40.52
CA VAL A 200 9.63 2.22 41.25
C VAL A 200 8.24 2.79 41.51
N HIS A 201 7.28 2.63 40.59
CA HIS A 201 5.88 3.01 40.82
C HIS A 201 5.23 2.15 41.90
N GLN A 202 5.43 0.83 41.87
CA GLN A 202 4.91 -0.05 42.92
C GLN A 202 5.50 0.30 44.30
N ALA A 203 6.80 0.61 44.36
CA ALA A 203 7.43 1.07 45.59
C ALA A 203 6.84 2.40 46.09
N LEU A 204 6.48 3.31 45.18
CA LEU A 204 5.83 4.57 45.53
C LEU A 204 4.41 4.36 46.09
N GLU A 205 3.64 3.45 45.49
CA GLU A 205 2.31 3.08 45.98
C GLU A 205 2.40 2.48 47.39
N ASP A 206 3.34 1.58 47.64
CA ASP A 206 3.57 0.98 48.95
C ASP A 206 4.00 2.02 49.99
N ALA A 207 4.93 2.92 49.65
CA ALA A 207 5.33 4.02 50.52
C ALA A 207 4.16 5.00 50.80
N THR A 208 3.24 5.14 49.85
CA THR A 208 2.03 5.95 50.01
C THR A 208 1.01 5.30 50.92
N PHE A 209 0.77 4.02 50.74
CA PHE A 209 -0.12 3.22 51.59
C PHE A 209 0.38 3.18 53.04
N TYR A 210 1.68 2.94 53.26
CA TYR A 210 2.29 2.92 54.60
C TYR A 210 2.49 4.32 55.20
N ASN A 211 2.28 5.38 54.41
CA ASN A 211 2.56 6.78 54.78
C ASN A 211 4.03 7.04 55.20
N ALA A 212 4.98 6.32 54.60
CA ALA A 212 6.41 6.45 54.89
C ALA A 212 7.02 7.67 54.17
N ARG A 213 7.09 8.82 54.85
CA ARG A 213 7.54 10.10 54.24
C ARG A 213 8.97 10.05 53.73
N HIS A 214 9.88 9.46 54.50
CA HIS A 214 11.30 9.36 54.10
C HIS A 214 11.47 8.52 52.83
N ARG A 215 10.73 7.41 52.68
CA ARG A 215 10.79 6.57 51.47
C ARG A 215 10.21 7.27 50.25
N LYS A 216 9.12 8.02 50.40
CA LYS A 216 8.59 8.87 49.33
C LYS A 216 9.65 9.86 48.84
N PHE A 217 10.39 10.47 49.76
CA PHE A 217 11.50 11.36 49.42
C PHE A 217 12.61 10.62 48.67
N GLU A 218 13.08 9.48 49.16
CA GLU A 218 14.10 8.67 48.47
C GLU A 218 13.64 8.25 47.06
N ILE A 219 12.40 7.77 46.91
CA ILE A 219 11.82 7.39 45.61
C ILE A 219 11.73 8.60 44.67
N SER A 220 11.39 9.79 45.19
CA SER A 220 11.29 11.01 44.38
C SER A 220 12.63 11.43 43.74
N THR A 221 13.77 10.97 44.28
CA THR A 221 15.08 11.25 43.69
C THR A 221 15.37 10.42 42.44
N ILE A 222 14.78 9.22 42.32
CA ILE A 222 15.05 8.30 41.21
C ILE A 222 13.91 8.19 40.20
N LEU A 223 12.66 8.36 40.65
CA LEU A 223 11.47 8.24 39.80
C LEU A 223 11.55 9.11 38.54
N PRO A 224 11.88 10.43 38.60
CA PRO A 224 11.95 11.26 37.40
C PRO A 224 13.03 10.83 36.40
N ILE A 225 14.10 10.19 36.89
CA ILE A 225 15.20 9.71 36.05
C ILE A 225 14.73 8.50 35.23
N ILE A 226 14.07 7.56 35.89
CA ILE A 226 13.52 6.35 35.25
C ILE A 226 12.39 6.73 34.27
N GLU A 227 11.46 7.60 34.68
CA GLU A 227 10.38 8.08 33.81
C GLU A 227 10.93 8.78 32.56
N ARG A 228 11.94 9.65 32.71
CA ARG A 228 12.59 10.32 31.58
C ARG A 228 13.24 9.34 30.62
N ALA A 229 13.92 8.31 31.14
CA ALA A 229 14.52 7.28 30.28
C ALA A 229 13.47 6.46 29.53
N GLN A 230 12.34 6.17 30.18
CA GLN A 230 11.21 5.49 29.54
C GLN A 230 10.58 6.36 28.45
N LEU A 231 10.37 7.65 28.71
CA LEU A 231 9.86 8.62 27.73
C LEU A 231 10.78 8.70 26.51
N PHE A 232 12.10 8.85 26.73
CA PHE A 232 13.07 8.92 25.64
C PHE A 232 13.04 7.67 24.75
N LYS A 233 12.91 6.48 25.35
CA LYS A 233 12.79 5.20 24.62
C LYS A 233 11.52 5.15 23.76
N VAL A 234 10.41 5.67 24.27
CA VAL A 234 9.13 5.78 23.54
C VAL A 234 9.23 6.81 22.40
N GLU A 235 9.82 7.98 22.66
CA GLU A 235 10.03 9.02 21.66
C GLU A 235 10.90 8.53 20.50
N GLN A 236 12.00 7.83 20.79
CA GLN A 236 12.87 7.25 19.76
C GLN A 236 12.11 6.24 18.89
N LYS A 237 11.29 5.37 19.50
CA LYS A 237 10.44 4.42 18.78
C LYS A 237 9.42 5.14 17.89
N ASN A 238 8.76 6.18 18.42
CA ASN A 238 7.79 6.98 17.67
C ASN A 238 8.45 7.73 16.50
N ALA A 239 9.65 8.28 16.68
CA ALA A 239 10.40 8.94 15.63
C ALA A 239 10.76 7.96 14.49
N SER A 240 11.19 6.74 14.83
CA SER A 240 11.47 5.68 13.84
C SER A 240 10.21 5.26 13.09
N LEU A 241 9.08 5.06 13.80
CA LEU A 241 7.80 4.76 13.19
C LEU A 241 7.34 5.87 12.23
N LYS A 242 7.44 7.13 12.65
CA LYS A 242 7.09 8.29 11.80
C LYS A 242 7.92 8.32 10.52
N LYS A 243 9.23 8.03 10.61
CA LYS A 243 10.12 7.91 9.44
C LYS A 243 9.66 6.79 8.49
N THR A 244 9.37 5.60 9.03
CA THR A 244 8.88 4.46 8.23
C THR A 244 7.56 4.77 7.54
N VAL A 245 6.58 5.35 8.24
CA VAL A 245 5.29 5.75 7.67
C VAL A 245 5.46 6.78 6.56
N THR A 246 6.35 7.76 6.75
CA THR A 246 6.64 8.77 5.72
C THR A 246 7.19 8.14 4.45
N VAL A 247 8.14 7.20 4.56
CA VAL A 247 8.69 6.48 3.40
C VAL A 247 7.61 5.67 2.68
N LEU A 248 6.75 4.95 3.42
CA LEU A 248 5.65 4.18 2.83
C LEU A 248 4.64 5.07 2.12
N ALA A 249 4.32 6.24 2.67
CA ALA A 249 3.41 7.19 2.02
C ALA A 249 3.99 7.70 0.69
N VAL A 250 5.28 8.04 0.65
CA VAL A 250 5.97 8.47 -0.58
C VAL A 250 5.96 7.34 -1.63
N LEU A 251 6.22 6.10 -1.23
CA LEU A 251 6.16 4.95 -2.13
C LEU A 251 4.74 4.74 -2.69
N ALA A 252 3.71 4.84 -1.85
CA ALA A 252 2.31 4.70 -2.29
C ALA A 252 1.93 5.77 -3.33
N VAL A 253 2.30 7.03 -3.11
CA VAL A 253 2.08 8.13 -4.09
C VAL A 253 2.82 7.83 -5.39
N THR A 254 4.05 7.34 -5.32
CA THR A 254 4.85 6.98 -6.50
C THR A 254 4.17 5.88 -7.33
N VAL A 255 3.63 4.85 -6.67
CA VAL A 255 2.87 3.79 -7.34
C VAL A 255 1.63 4.35 -8.03
N ILE A 256 0.87 5.25 -7.38
CA ILE A 256 -0.31 5.88 -7.98
C ILE A 256 0.06 6.67 -9.25
N ILE A 257 1.17 7.42 -9.21
CA ILE A 257 1.68 8.16 -10.38
C ILE A 257 2.00 7.20 -11.53
N PHE A 258 2.71 6.10 -11.27
CA PHE A 258 3.02 5.10 -12.30
C PHE A 258 1.75 4.47 -12.88
N LEU A 259 0.77 4.10 -12.05
CA LEU A 259 -0.51 3.56 -12.52
C LEU A 259 -1.24 4.56 -13.43
N PHE A 260 -1.23 5.84 -13.08
CA PHE A 260 -1.81 6.89 -13.91
C PHE A 260 -1.10 7.03 -15.26
N ILE A 261 0.23 7.02 -15.26
CA ILE A 261 1.04 7.07 -16.50
C ILE A 261 0.73 5.85 -17.38
N ILE A 262 0.73 4.64 -16.81
CA ILE A 262 0.41 3.39 -17.53
C ILE A 262 -1.00 3.47 -18.14
N TYR A 263 -1.99 3.92 -17.37
CA TYR A 263 -3.36 4.08 -17.86
C TYR A 263 -3.42 5.04 -19.05
N LYS A 264 -2.76 6.20 -18.98
CA LYS A 264 -2.72 7.17 -20.08
C LYS A 264 -2.06 6.57 -21.34
N GLN A 265 -0.90 5.91 -21.17
CA GLN A 265 -0.19 5.29 -22.29
C GLN A 265 -1.01 4.18 -22.96
N LEU A 266 -1.69 3.33 -22.19
CA LEU A 266 -2.56 2.28 -22.73
C LEU A 266 -3.74 2.87 -23.50
N LYS A 267 -4.34 3.95 -23.00
CA LYS A 267 -5.46 4.63 -23.68
C LYS A 267 -5.02 5.24 -25.02
N GLU A 268 -3.88 5.91 -25.07
CA GLU A 268 -3.33 6.48 -26.31
C GLU A 268 -2.96 5.39 -27.32
N LYS A 269 -2.28 4.32 -26.87
CA LYS A 269 -1.92 3.18 -27.72
C LYS A 269 -3.14 2.47 -28.31
N ASN A 270 -4.21 2.32 -27.52
CA ASN A 270 -5.45 1.71 -27.99
C ASN A 270 -6.16 2.58 -29.04
N LYS A 271 -6.20 3.91 -28.85
CA LYS A 271 -6.73 4.83 -29.87
C LYS A 271 -5.93 4.75 -31.17
N ALA A 272 -4.60 4.79 -31.08
CA ALA A 272 -3.73 4.69 -32.26
C ALA A 272 -3.93 3.35 -32.99
N ARG A 273 -4.07 2.24 -32.27
CA ARG A 273 -4.39 0.92 -32.85
C ARG A 273 -5.74 0.89 -33.57
N GLN A 274 -6.77 1.50 -33.00
CA GLN A 274 -8.09 1.58 -33.65
C GLN A 274 -8.02 2.36 -34.95
N ILE A 275 -7.38 3.53 -34.94
CA ILE A 275 -7.19 4.38 -36.14
C ILE A 275 -6.40 3.62 -37.21
N LEU A 276 -5.28 2.99 -36.85
CA LEU A 276 -4.48 2.18 -37.78
C LEU A 276 -5.29 1.02 -38.38
N SER A 277 -6.13 0.35 -37.58
CA SER A 277 -7.00 -0.72 -38.05
C SER A 277 -8.03 -0.20 -39.07
N GLU A 278 -8.61 0.98 -38.85
CA GLU A 278 -9.54 1.60 -39.78
C GLU A 278 -8.86 2.00 -41.10
N TYR A 279 -7.67 2.59 -41.04
CA TYR A 279 -6.89 2.93 -42.23
C TYR A 279 -6.50 1.69 -43.04
N ASN A 280 -6.04 0.63 -42.37
CA ASN A 280 -5.73 -0.63 -43.05
C ASN A 280 -6.96 -1.23 -43.75
N ARG A 281 -8.14 -1.18 -43.11
CA ARG A 281 -9.39 -1.64 -43.74
C ARG A 281 -9.72 -0.81 -45.00
N LYS A 282 -9.62 0.52 -44.92
CA LYS A 282 -9.86 1.40 -46.08
C LYS A 282 -8.86 1.16 -47.22
N LEU A 283 -7.59 0.91 -46.90
CA LEU A 283 -6.56 0.57 -47.88
C LEU A 283 -6.87 -0.76 -48.57
N GLN A 284 -7.31 -1.77 -47.82
CA GLN A 284 -7.72 -3.05 -48.40
C GLN A 284 -8.93 -2.91 -49.32
N GLU A 285 -9.94 -2.13 -48.92
CA GLU A 285 -11.12 -1.84 -49.76
C GLU A 285 -10.74 -1.11 -51.05
N MET A 286 -9.85 -0.10 -50.97
CA MET A 286 -9.36 0.64 -52.12
C MET A 286 -8.55 -0.24 -53.07
N ASN A 287 -7.66 -1.08 -52.53
CA ASN A 287 -6.89 -2.03 -53.35
C ASN A 287 -7.80 -2.98 -54.11
N ARG A 288 -8.85 -3.52 -53.46
CA ARG A 288 -9.82 -4.40 -54.12
C ARG A 288 -10.55 -3.67 -55.26
N TYR A 289 -10.98 -2.43 -55.03
CA TYR A 289 -11.63 -1.62 -56.08
C TYR A 289 -10.69 -1.35 -57.28
N LEU A 290 -9.41 -1.10 -57.02
CA LEU A 290 -8.41 -0.93 -58.08
C LEU A 290 -8.20 -2.21 -58.88
N GLU A 291 -8.11 -3.37 -58.21
CA GLU A 291 -8.00 -4.67 -58.86
C GLU A 291 -9.21 -4.96 -59.76
N GLU A 292 -10.43 -4.70 -59.27
CA GLU A 292 -11.67 -4.83 -60.05
C GLU A 292 -11.67 -3.90 -61.28
N ALA A 293 -11.29 -2.63 -61.10
CA ALA A 293 -11.22 -1.67 -62.19
C ALA A 293 -10.18 -2.05 -63.26
N ASP A 294 -9.02 -2.58 -62.85
CA ASP A 294 -8.00 -3.02 -63.78
C ASP A 294 -8.39 -4.30 -64.53
N ALA A 295 -9.11 -5.22 -63.88
CA ALA A 295 -9.70 -6.38 -64.56
C ALA A 295 -10.68 -5.96 -65.66
N ILE A 296 -11.59 -5.02 -65.37
CA ILE A 296 -12.55 -4.50 -66.36
C ILE A 296 -11.82 -3.85 -67.55
N LYS A 297 -10.76 -3.07 -67.31
CA LYS A 297 -9.95 -2.48 -68.38
C LYS A 297 -9.29 -3.55 -69.25
N GLN A 298 -8.76 -4.61 -68.65
CA GLN A 298 -8.13 -5.71 -69.41
C GLN A 298 -9.14 -6.45 -70.29
N ASP A 299 -10.33 -6.74 -69.76
CA ASP A 299 -11.42 -7.34 -70.53
C ASP A 299 -11.83 -6.47 -71.72
N TYR A 300 -11.90 -5.15 -71.52
CA TYR A 300 -12.19 -4.19 -72.59
C TYR A 300 -11.11 -4.18 -73.68
N ILE A 301 -9.83 -4.10 -73.30
CA ILE A 301 -8.72 -4.12 -74.26
C ILE A 301 -8.76 -5.41 -75.08
N THR A 302 -8.97 -6.55 -74.42
CA THR A 302 -9.09 -7.86 -75.07
C THR A 302 -10.25 -7.89 -76.05
N TYR A 303 -11.43 -7.38 -75.66
CA TYR A 303 -12.59 -7.30 -76.53
C TYR A 303 -12.33 -6.41 -77.77
N PHE A 304 -11.75 -5.23 -77.57
CA PHE A 304 -11.45 -4.28 -78.65
C PHE A 304 -10.48 -4.89 -79.67
N LEU A 305 -9.39 -5.50 -79.20
CA LEU A 305 -8.41 -6.16 -80.07
C LEU A 305 -9.03 -7.33 -80.84
N ARG A 306 -9.86 -8.15 -80.19
CA ARG A 306 -10.56 -9.27 -80.85
C ARG A 306 -11.50 -8.78 -81.96
N THR A 307 -12.29 -7.76 -81.67
CA THR A 307 -13.26 -7.18 -82.61
C THR A 307 -12.55 -6.55 -83.82
N THR A 308 -11.49 -5.80 -83.57
CA THR A 308 -10.65 -5.20 -84.62
C THR A 308 -9.99 -6.27 -85.49
N SER A 309 -9.49 -7.36 -84.89
CA SER A 309 -8.94 -8.50 -85.62
C SER A 309 -9.98 -9.19 -86.51
N GLN A 310 -11.22 -9.36 -86.01
CA GLN A 310 -12.33 -9.89 -86.81
C GLN A 310 -12.66 -8.99 -88.00
N LEU A 311 -12.66 -7.66 -87.82
CA LEU A 311 -12.84 -6.70 -88.90
C LEU A 311 -11.75 -6.81 -89.96
N PHE A 312 -10.47 -6.84 -89.54
CA PHE A 312 -9.36 -7.03 -90.48
C PHE A 312 -9.47 -8.34 -91.26
N SER A 313 -9.86 -9.43 -90.60
CA SER A 313 -10.10 -10.72 -91.27
C SER A 313 -11.23 -10.63 -92.31
N LYS A 314 -12.37 -10.01 -91.96
CA LYS A 314 -13.49 -9.79 -92.89
C LYS A 314 -13.06 -8.98 -94.11
N ILE A 315 -12.36 -7.86 -93.92
CA ILE A 315 -11.86 -7.01 -95.01
C ILE A 315 -10.84 -7.79 -95.86
N GLY A 316 -9.93 -8.54 -95.22
CA GLY A 316 -8.97 -9.39 -95.90
C GLY A 316 -9.64 -10.45 -96.78
N HIS A 317 -10.69 -11.12 -96.27
CA HIS A 317 -11.49 -12.07 -97.05
C HIS A 317 -12.22 -11.40 -98.22
N PHE A 318 -12.81 -10.22 -97.99
CA PHE A 318 -13.46 -9.43 -99.04
C PHE A 318 -12.47 -9.05 -100.15
N GLN A 319 -11.29 -8.55 -99.78
CA GLN A 319 -10.23 -8.18 -100.71
C GLN A 319 -9.72 -9.39 -101.49
N ALA A 320 -9.37 -10.48 -100.80
CA ALA A 320 -8.85 -11.70 -101.43
C ALA A 320 -9.87 -12.31 -102.41
N SER A 321 -11.15 -12.40 -102.00
CA SER A 321 -12.25 -12.89 -102.84
C SER A 321 -12.45 -12.03 -104.09
N THR A 322 -12.41 -10.70 -103.91
CA THR A 322 -12.53 -9.73 -105.03
C THR A 322 -11.36 -9.87 -106.00
N VAL A 323 -10.11 -9.88 -105.51
CA VAL A 323 -8.92 -10.04 -106.34
C VAL A 323 -8.93 -11.38 -107.09
N GLN A 324 -9.35 -12.46 -106.43
CA GLN A 324 -9.45 -13.78 -107.05
C GLN A 324 -10.44 -13.79 -108.21
N LYS A 325 -11.65 -13.24 -108.01
CA LYS A 325 -12.70 -13.17 -109.04
C LYS A 325 -12.33 -12.29 -110.23
N ILE A 326 -11.51 -11.24 -110.01
CA ILE A 326 -10.92 -10.44 -111.08
C ILE A 326 -9.92 -11.28 -111.89
N LYS A 327 -9.01 -12.00 -111.21
CA LYS A 327 -8.00 -12.85 -111.87
C LYS A 327 -8.62 -13.99 -112.70
N THR A 328 -9.74 -14.55 -112.25
CA THR A 328 -10.48 -15.62 -112.96
C THR A 328 -11.38 -15.10 -114.11
N LYS A 329 -11.31 -13.80 -114.44
CA LYS A 329 -12.11 -13.14 -115.48
C LYS A 329 -13.64 -13.30 -115.28
N GLN A 330 -14.09 -13.19 -114.03
CA GLN A 330 -15.52 -13.23 -113.65
C GLN A 330 -16.03 -11.84 -113.21
N PRO A 331 -16.12 -10.84 -114.11
CA PRO A 331 -16.47 -9.46 -113.75
C PRO A 331 -17.90 -9.31 -113.19
N GLU A 332 -18.84 -10.12 -113.67
CA GLU A 332 -20.23 -10.19 -113.17
C GLU A 332 -20.28 -10.61 -111.69
N GLU A 333 -19.42 -11.55 -111.27
CA GLU A 333 -19.38 -12.02 -109.90
C GLU A 333 -18.76 -11.02 -108.93
N VAL A 334 -17.79 -10.22 -109.39
CA VAL A 334 -17.23 -9.11 -108.60
C VAL A 334 -18.33 -8.08 -108.32
N LEU A 335 -19.13 -7.73 -109.33
CA LEU A 335 -20.25 -6.81 -109.17
C LEU A 335 -21.28 -7.34 -108.17
N ASN A 336 -21.55 -8.66 -108.17
CA ASN A 336 -22.44 -9.28 -107.19
C ASN A 336 -21.89 -9.23 -105.77
N VAL A 337 -20.60 -9.50 -105.55
CA VAL A 337 -19.97 -9.41 -104.22
C VAL A 337 -20.03 -7.97 -103.68
N VAL A 338 -19.73 -6.98 -104.52
CA VAL A 338 -19.79 -5.56 -104.14
C VAL A 338 -21.24 -5.13 -103.87
N LYS A 339 -22.21 -5.57 -104.67
CA LYS A 339 -23.64 -5.29 -104.44
C LYS A 339 -24.20 -5.97 -103.19
N GLN A 340 -23.69 -7.14 -102.83
CA GLN A 340 -24.11 -7.87 -101.63
C GLN A 340 -23.50 -7.30 -100.34
N TYR A 341 -22.40 -6.54 -100.44
CA TYR A 341 -21.82 -5.87 -99.29
C TYR A 341 -22.74 -4.74 -98.81
N SER A 342 -23.27 -4.90 -97.60
CA SER A 342 -24.20 -3.95 -97.01
C SER A 342 -23.50 -3.14 -95.93
N ILE A 343 -23.17 -1.89 -96.24
CA ILE A 343 -22.64 -0.92 -95.27
C ILE A 343 -23.61 -0.78 -94.09
N GLN A 344 -24.92 -0.86 -94.33
CA GLN A 344 -25.92 -0.78 -93.27
C GLN A 344 -25.83 -1.95 -92.29
N LYS A 345 -25.54 -3.17 -92.75
CA LYS A 345 -25.36 -4.33 -91.88
C LYS A 345 -24.11 -4.17 -91.00
N GLU A 346 -22.99 -3.76 -91.57
CA GLU A 346 -21.76 -3.52 -90.81
C GLU A 346 -21.95 -2.39 -89.78
N ARG A 347 -22.69 -1.34 -90.13
CA ARG A 347 -23.00 -0.25 -89.19
C ARG A 347 -23.89 -0.72 -88.02
N ASN A 348 -24.90 -1.54 -88.31
CA ASN A 348 -25.74 -2.11 -87.25
C ASN A 348 -24.94 -3.03 -86.32
N GLU A 349 -23.96 -3.75 -86.86
CA GLU A 349 -23.03 -4.56 -86.08
C GLU A 349 -22.13 -3.69 -85.18
N VAL A 350 -21.57 -2.59 -85.70
CA VAL A 350 -20.80 -1.62 -84.90
C VAL A 350 -21.66 -1.03 -83.77
N PHE A 351 -22.92 -0.69 -84.04
CA PHE A 351 -23.83 -0.21 -83.01
C PHE A 351 -24.12 -1.26 -81.94
N ARG A 352 -24.36 -2.51 -82.34
CA ARG A 352 -24.57 -3.59 -81.38
C ARG A 352 -23.35 -3.82 -80.50
N GLN A 353 -22.16 -3.83 -81.09
CA GLN A 353 -20.90 -3.99 -80.36
C GLN A 353 -20.68 -2.83 -79.38
N PHE A 354 -20.93 -1.59 -79.83
CA PHE A 354 -20.89 -0.42 -78.96
C PHE A 354 -21.87 -0.56 -77.78
N ASP A 355 -23.12 -0.92 -78.04
CA ASP A 355 -24.13 -1.09 -77.00
C ASP A 355 -23.71 -2.16 -75.97
N GLU A 356 -23.25 -3.32 -76.43
CA GLU A 356 -22.81 -4.43 -75.56
C GLU A 356 -21.61 -4.03 -74.68
N VAL A 357 -20.64 -3.32 -75.24
CA VAL A 357 -19.45 -2.87 -74.52
C VAL A 357 -19.80 -1.75 -73.54
N PHE A 358 -20.56 -0.77 -74.00
CA PHE A 358 -20.95 0.37 -73.20
C PHE A 358 -21.79 -0.08 -71.99
N LEU A 359 -22.75 -0.99 -72.17
CA LEU A 359 -23.56 -1.52 -71.07
C LEU A 359 -22.76 -2.42 -70.12
N LYS A 360 -21.66 -3.03 -70.55
CA LYS A 360 -20.73 -3.69 -69.61
C LYS A 360 -19.95 -2.69 -68.76
N LEU A 361 -19.58 -1.56 -69.35
CA LEU A 361 -18.86 -0.49 -68.66
C LEU A 361 -19.78 0.41 -67.82
N PHE A 362 -21.08 0.44 -68.12
CA PHE A 362 -22.10 1.24 -67.44
C PHE A 362 -23.41 0.43 -67.34
N PRO A 363 -23.46 -0.61 -66.49
CA PRO A 363 -24.58 -1.54 -66.42
C PRO A 363 -25.89 -0.88 -65.96
N THR A 364 -25.80 0.18 -65.16
CA THR A 364 -26.96 0.95 -64.68
C THR A 364 -27.35 2.09 -65.61
N PHE A 365 -26.68 2.27 -66.77
CA PHE A 365 -26.87 3.47 -67.59
C PHE A 365 -28.30 3.70 -68.01
N ILE A 366 -29.00 2.66 -68.48
CA ILE A 366 -30.39 2.81 -68.94
C ILE A 366 -31.28 3.28 -67.79
N GLU A 367 -31.16 2.64 -66.62
CA GLU A 367 -31.97 3.00 -65.45
C GLU A 367 -31.66 4.42 -64.95
N GLU A 368 -30.38 4.79 -64.87
CA GLU A 368 -29.98 6.13 -64.41
C GLU A 368 -30.32 7.21 -65.44
N PHE A 369 -30.17 6.91 -66.74
CA PHE A 369 -30.56 7.79 -67.84
C PHE A 369 -32.08 8.05 -67.82
N ASP A 370 -32.89 7.00 -67.71
CA ASP A 370 -34.35 7.12 -67.70
C ASP A 370 -34.87 7.87 -66.46
N ARG A 371 -34.18 7.78 -65.32
CA ARG A 371 -34.50 8.56 -64.10
C ARG A 371 -34.34 10.07 -64.29
N LEU A 372 -33.63 10.53 -65.32
CA LEU A 372 -33.50 11.96 -65.64
C LEU A 372 -34.77 12.54 -66.29
N PHE A 373 -35.75 11.71 -66.62
CA PHE A 373 -36.99 12.10 -67.27
C PHE A 373 -38.23 11.78 -66.40
N PRO A 374 -39.32 12.57 -66.50
CA PRO A 374 -40.59 12.24 -65.86
C PRO A 374 -41.09 10.85 -66.28
N LYS A 375 -41.83 10.15 -65.39
CA LYS A 375 -42.31 8.78 -65.64
C LYS A 375 -43.11 8.63 -66.93
N GLU A 376 -43.84 9.66 -67.35
CA GLU A 376 -44.63 9.62 -68.59
C GLU A 376 -43.76 9.70 -69.86
N LYS A 377 -42.49 10.11 -69.73
CA LYS A 377 -41.53 10.29 -70.84
C LYS A 377 -40.39 9.26 -70.84
N GLN A 378 -40.35 8.35 -69.87
CA GLN A 378 -39.43 7.21 -69.87
C GLN A 378 -39.77 6.27 -71.03
N LYS A 379 -38.77 5.86 -71.80
CA LYS A 379 -38.99 5.13 -73.05
C LYS A 379 -38.66 3.66 -72.89
N ASN A 380 -39.55 2.79 -73.38
CA ASN A 380 -39.23 1.38 -73.53
C ASN A 380 -38.32 1.17 -74.75
N ILE A 381 -37.19 0.50 -74.55
CA ILE A 381 -36.32 0.05 -75.63
C ILE A 381 -37.07 -1.03 -76.42
N LYS A 382 -36.97 -1.00 -77.75
CA LYS A 382 -37.61 -2.00 -78.61
C LYS A 382 -37.04 -3.39 -78.30
N SER A 383 -37.86 -4.43 -78.35
CA SER A 383 -37.48 -5.82 -77.99
C SER A 383 -36.25 -6.41 -78.71
N ASN A 384 -35.72 -5.75 -79.73
CA ASN A 384 -34.58 -6.22 -80.54
C ASN A 384 -33.40 -5.23 -80.59
N GLU A 385 -33.40 -4.19 -79.74
CA GLU A 385 -32.32 -3.20 -79.60
C GLU A 385 -31.80 -3.22 -78.17
N LEU A 386 -30.49 -2.98 -77.98
CA LEU A 386 -29.87 -2.85 -76.64
C LEU A 386 -29.91 -1.40 -76.16
N LEU A 387 -29.59 -0.45 -77.05
CA LEU A 387 -29.75 0.97 -76.82
C LEU A 387 -30.55 1.61 -77.97
N SER A 388 -31.35 2.63 -77.63
CA SER A 388 -31.99 3.48 -78.64
C SER A 388 -30.98 4.49 -79.21
N LYS A 389 -31.33 5.18 -80.31
CA LYS A 389 -30.48 6.26 -80.86
C LYS A 389 -30.17 7.36 -79.85
N GLU A 390 -31.12 7.66 -78.98
CA GLU A 390 -30.97 8.67 -77.92
C GLU A 390 -30.00 8.21 -76.83
N HIS A 391 -30.14 6.96 -76.40
CA HIS A 391 -29.21 6.34 -75.47
C HIS A 391 -27.79 6.34 -76.04
N ARG A 392 -27.58 5.96 -77.31
CA ARG A 392 -26.25 5.96 -77.93
C ARG A 392 -25.61 7.34 -78.00
N ILE A 393 -26.37 8.38 -78.35
CA ILE A 393 -25.87 9.76 -78.37
C ILE A 393 -25.35 10.17 -76.99
N PHE A 394 -26.06 9.84 -75.92
CA PHE A 394 -25.65 10.21 -74.56
C PHE A 394 -24.69 9.20 -73.91
N ALA A 395 -24.62 7.98 -74.41
CA ALA A 395 -23.57 7.02 -74.09
C ALA A 395 -22.22 7.49 -74.62
N LEU A 396 -22.17 7.97 -75.87
CA LEU A 396 -20.99 8.62 -76.45
C LEU A 396 -20.60 9.87 -75.65
N TYR A 397 -21.59 10.69 -75.27
CA TYR A 397 -21.36 11.84 -74.40
C TYR A 397 -20.76 11.41 -73.05
N ARG A 398 -21.29 10.34 -72.44
CA ARG A 398 -20.79 9.76 -71.17
C ARG A 398 -19.36 9.24 -71.29
N LEU A 399 -18.97 8.74 -72.46
CA LEU A 399 -17.60 8.32 -72.76
C LEU A 399 -16.66 9.51 -73.03
N GLY A 400 -17.15 10.74 -73.00
CA GLY A 400 -16.37 11.96 -73.28
C GLY A 400 -16.35 12.36 -74.76
N ILE A 401 -17.06 11.65 -75.63
CA ILE A 401 -17.22 12.02 -77.05
C ILE A 401 -18.38 13.03 -77.14
N GLN A 402 -18.07 14.28 -76.80
CA GLN A 402 -19.08 15.35 -76.69
C GLN A 402 -19.25 16.16 -77.97
N ASP A 403 -18.23 16.16 -78.83
CA ASP A 403 -18.24 16.82 -80.13
C ASP A 403 -19.34 16.25 -81.02
N SER A 404 -20.31 17.10 -81.37
CA SER A 404 -21.46 16.73 -82.18
C SER A 404 -21.07 16.27 -83.58
N GLN A 405 -19.88 16.64 -84.10
CA GLN A 405 -19.37 16.13 -85.38
C GLN A 405 -18.98 14.66 -85.29
N HIS A 406 -18.21 14.27 -84.26
CA HIS A 406 -17.83 12.86 -84.04
C HIS A 406 -19.04 11.98 -83.71
N VAL A 407 -19.99 12.50 -82.92
CA VAL A 407 -21.24 11.78 -82.63
C VAL A 407 -22.07 11.58 -83.90
N ALA A 408 -22.16 12.60 -84.75
CA ALA A 408 -22.87 12.52 -86.03
C ALA A 408 -22.26 11.46 -86.96
N GLU A 409 -20.93 11.44 -87.07
CA GLU A 409 -20.18 10.47 -87.87
C GLU A 409 -20.44 9.04 -87.41
N PHE A 410 -20.32 8.78 -86.10
CA PHE A 410 -20.60 7.46 -85.54
C PHE A 410 -22.06 7.05 -85.78
N MET A 411 -23.01 7.94 -85.50
CA MET A 411 -24.45 7.66 -85.52
C MET A 411 -25.06 7.58 -86.92
N ASP A 412 -24.34 7.92 -87.99
CA ASP A 412 -24.87 8.11 -89.34
C ASP A 412 -25.97 9.17 -89.45
N LEU A 413 -25.82 10.25 -88.71
CA LEU A 413 -26.80 11.32 -88.67
C LEU A 413 -26.14 12.62 -89.09
N SER A 414 -26.93 13.58 -89.56
CA SER A 414 -26.42 14.93 -89.75
C SER A 414 -26.15 15.60 -88.40
N VAL A 415 -25.18 16.51 -88.36
CA VAL A 415 -24.86 17.29 -87.15
C VAL A 415 -26.10 18.04 -86.63
N SER A 416 -26.94 18.57 -87.53
CA SER A 416 -28.21 19.23 -87.15
C SER A 416 -29.20 18.27 -86.50
N THR A 417 -29.25 17.01 -86.95
CA THR A 417 -30.05 15.97 -86.31
C THR A 417 -29.54 15.65 -84.90
N ILE A 418 -28.22 15.58 -84.69
CA ILE A 418 -27.65 15.40 -83.34
C ILE A 418 -28.02 16.56 -82.41
N TYR A 419 -27.90 17.82 -82.87
CA TYR A 419 -28.34 18.98 -82.10
C TYR A 419 -29.83 18.89 -81.74
N THR A 420 -30.66 18.46 -82.67
CA THR A 420 -32.10 18.29 -82.45
C THR A 420 -32.38 17.24 -81.37
N TYR A 421 -31.71 16.07 -81.42
CA TYR A 421 -31.85 15.05 -80.39
C TYR A 421 -31.39 15.55 -79.01
N LYS A 422 -30.22 16.20 -78.93
CA LYS A 422 -29.68 16.76 -77.68
C LYS A 422 -30.62 17.82 -77.08
N ALA A 423 -31.04 18.79 -77.88
CA ALA A 423 -31.92 19.88 -77.44
C ALA A 423 -33.29 19.35 -77.00
N ARG A 424 -33.87 18.41 -77.76
CA ARG A 424 -35.14 17.77 -77.40
C ARG A 424 -35.05 17.07 -76.06
N LEU A 425 -34.05 16.19 -75.87
CA LEU A 425 -33.91 15.43 -74.63
C LEU A 425 -33.64 16.34 -73.43
N LYS A 426 -32.72 17.31 -73.58
CA LYS A 426 -32.47 18.31 -72.54
C LYS A 426 -33.73 19.08 -72.16
N SER A 427 -34.55 19.47 -73.14
CA SER A 427 -35.81 20.20 -72.87
C SER A 427 -36.86 19.36 -72.12
N THR A 428 -36.77 18.04 -72.20
CA THR A 428 -37.68 17.08 -71.56
C THR A 428 -37.18 16.51 -70.24
N ALA A 429 -35.91 16.75 -69.90
CA ALA A 429 -35.32 16.32 -68.63
C ALA A 429 -35.96 17.06 -67.44
N ILE A 430 -35.90 16.42 -66.26
CA ILE A 430 -36.38 16.98 -64.99
C ILE A 430 -35.54 18.21 -64.61
N ASP A 431 -34.21 18.08 -64.63
CA ASP A 431 -33.26 19.18 -64.44
C ASP A 431 -32.58 19.51 -65.79
N LYS A 432 -33.04 20.58 -66.44
CA LYS A 432 -32.54 20.99 -67.77
C LYS A 432 -31.16 21.62 -67.70
N ASP A 433 -30.84 22.29 -66.59
CA ASP A 433 -29.61 23.06 -66.45
C ASP A 433 -28.43 22.14 -66.14
N ASN A 434 -28.66 21.04 -65.41
CA ASN A 434 -27.65 20.05 -65.08
C ASN A 434 -27.70 18.76 -65.89
N PHE A 435 -28.64 18.60 -66.84
CA PHE A 435 -28.84 17.37 -67.59
C PHE A 435 -27.54 16.69 -68.07
N GLU A 436 -26.67 17.42 -68.77
CA GLU A 436 -25.41 16.87 -69.29
C GLU A 436 -24.42 16.50 -68.16
N LYS A 437 -24.40 17.25 -67.05
CA LYS A 437 -23.59 16.92 -65.87
C LYS A 437 -24.11 15.66 -65.18
N ASP A 438 -25.42 15.48 -65.13
CA ASP A 438 -26.03 14.32 -64.50
C ASP A 438 -25.82 13.05 -65.34
N ILE A 439 -25.84 13.17 -66.68
CA ILE A 439 -25.36 12.11 -67.58
C ILE A 439 -23.92 11.72 -67.24
N MET A 440 -23.01 12.69 -67.08
CA MET A 440 -21.60 12.40 -66.77
C MET A 440 -21.38 11.75 -65.39
N LYS A 441 -22.32 11.91 -64.45
CA LYS A 441 -22.26 11.30 -63.11
C LYS A 441 -22.72 9.84 -63.08
N ILE A 442 -23.33 9.34 -64.16
CA ILE A 442 -23.76 7.95 -64.24
C ILE A 442 -22.55 7.05 -64.00
N ARG A 443 -22.63 6.18 -62.99
CA ARG A 443 -21.47 5.40 -62.54
C ARG A 443 -21.18 4.27 -63.53
N SER A 444 -19.89 4.02 -63.74
CA SER A 444 -19.40 2.82 -64.43
C SER A 444 -19.62 1.59 -63.57
#